data_AF-A0A6J7ZI74-F1
#
_entry.id   AF-A0A6J7ZI74-F1
#
_cell.length_a   1.000
_cell.length_b   1.000
_cell.length_c   1.000
_cell.angle_alpha   90.00
_cell.angle_beta   90.00
_cell.angle_gamma   90.00
#
_symmetry.space_group_name_H-M   'P 1'
#
loop_
_entity.id
_entity.type
_entity.pdbx_description
1 polymer ?
#
loop_
_entity_poly.entity_id
_entity_poly.type
_entity_poly.pdbx_seq_one_letter_code
_entity_poly.pdbx_strand_id
1 'polypeptide(L)'
;MQDYNELIPQLLELDEESLEEQLGLQVEGTLDSIDINATARAAINPEVLAAGKHFLKQLNSGLYDLMCNPLGSDPETEKVLDEVINQNYTKAAGILAPVLVSGLGLAPAIATLIATLVVKKIAKAGSEAICKSWKASLPTEES
;
A
#
# COMPACT_ATOMS: atom_id res chain seq x y z
N MET A 1 -17.41 12.49 -3.45
CA MET A 1 -16.59 11.26 -3.52
C MET A 1 -15.19 11.71 -3.90
N GLN A 2 -14.19 11.41 -3.07
CA GLN A 2 -12.81 11.85 -3.29
C GLN A 2 -12.23 11.09 -4.48
N ASP A 3 -11.58 11.77 -5.43
CA ASP A 3 -10.85 11.10 -6.51
C ASP A 3 -9.47 10.72 -5.99
N TYR A 4 -9.35 9.46 -5.56
CA TYR A 4 -8.12 8.96 -4.96
C TYR A 4 -6.96 8.87 -5.97
N ASN A 5 -7.22 8.78 -7.27
CA ASN A 5 -6.16 8.74 -8.28
C ASN A 5 -5.41 10.07 -8.38
N GLU A 6 -6.09 11.20 -8.16
CA GLU A 6 -5.48 12.53 -8.14
C GLU A 6 -4.58 12.74 -6.91
N LEU A 7 -4.76 11.94 -5.86
CA LEU A 7 -3.98 12.02 -4.63
C LEU A 7 -2.69 11.21 -4.68
N ILE A 8 -2.63 10.16 -5.51
CA ILE A 8 -1.48 9.26 -5.59
C ILE A 8 -0.15 10.00 -5.79
N PRO A 9 -0.02 11.01 -6.68
CA PRO A 9 1.23 11.75 -6.83
C PRO A 9 1.70 12.38 -5.51
N GLN A 10 0.77 13.00 -4.77
CA GLN A 10 1.07 13.65 -3.49
C GLN A 10 1.39 12.63 -2.40
N LEU A 11 0.68 11.50 -2.39
CA LEU A 11 0.95 10.39 -1.46
C LEU A 11 2.33 9.77 -1.71
N LEU A 12 2.78 9.67 -2.97
CA LEU A 12 4.11 9.16 -3.30
C LEU A 12 5.24 10.06 -2.79
N GLU A 13 4.99 11.36 -2.58
CA GLU A 13 5.95 12.31 -2.01
C GLU A 13 6.13 12.14 -0.49
N LEU A 14 5.08 11.72 0.23
CA LEU A 14 5.13 11.47 1.67
C LEU A 14 6.08 10.32 2.01
N ASP A 15 6.82 10.40 3.10
CA ASP A 15 7.61 9.27 3.59
C ASP A 15 6.73 8.08 4.01
N GLU A 16 7.35 6.89 4.14
CA GLU A 16 6.62 5.66 4.47
C GLU A 16 5.92 5.74 5.84
N GLU A 17 6.49 6.45 6.83
CA GLU A 17 5.87 6.57 8.16
C GLU A 17 4.64 7.46 8.13
N SER A 18 4.70 8.58 7.39
CA SER A 18 3.54 9.45 7.16
C SER A 18 2.39 8.70 6.48
N LEU A 19 2.69 7.85 5.49
CA LEU A 19 1.69 7.00 4.83
C LEU A 19 1.09 5.95 5.77
N GLU A 20 1.93 5.32 6.60
CA GLU A 20 1.51 4.34 7.59
C GLU A 20 0.67 4.98 8.71
N GLU A 21 0.99 6.19 9.14
CA GLU A 21 0.15 6.96 10.08
C GLU A 21 -1.20 7.31 9.45
N GLN A 22 -1.22 7.81 8.20
CA GLN A 22 -2.46 8.16 7.54
C GLN A 22 -3.37 6.93 7.35
N LEU A 23 -2.78 5.76 7.10
CA LEU A 23 -3.50 4.49 7.11
C LEU A 23 -4.09 4.18 8.48
N GLY A 24 -3.33 4.41 9.57
CA GLY A 24 -3.83 4.30 10.94
C GLY A 24 -5.09 5.14 11.17
N LEU A 25 -5.07 6.42 10.77
CA LEU A 25 -6.23 7.32 10.91
C LEU A 25 -7.46 6.83 10.15
N GLN A 26 -7.27 6.24 8.96
CA GLN A 26 -8.36 5.65 8.18
C GLN A 26 -8.92 4.38 8.83
N VAL A 27 -8.05 3.52 9.37
CA VAL A 27 -8.43 2.26 10.01
C VAL A 27 -9.18 2.50 11.32
N GLU A 28 -8.78 3.50 12.10
CA GLU A 28 -9.47 3.87 13.34
C GLU A 28 -10.83 4.54 13.09
N GLY A 29 -11.15 4.89 11.82
CA GLY A 29 -12.36 5.62 11.47
C GLY A 29 -12.33 7.09 11.93
N THR A 30 -11.14 7.61 12.20
CA THR A 30 -10.93 9.01 12.63
C THR A 30 -11.15 9.99 11.48
N LEU A 31 -11.04 9.53 10.23
CA LEU A 31 -11.20 10.33 9.03
C LEU A 31 -12.15 9.68 8.02
N ASP A 32 -13.01 10.50 7.42
CA ASP A 32 -13.86 10.10 6.29
C ASP A 32 -13.12 10.15 4.94
N SER A 33 -11.95 10.79 4.89
CA SER A 33 -11.17 11.04 3.67
C SER A 33 -9.68 11.21 3.95
N ILE A 34 -8.83 11.01 2.94
CA ILE A 34 -7.38 11.20 3.06
C ILE A 34 -7.07 12.70 3.18
N ASP A 35 -6.42 13.13 4.26
CA ASP A 35 -5.93 14.51 4.48
C ASP A 35 -4.39 14.56 4.47
N ILE A 36 -3.83 14.72 3.26
CA ILE A 36 -2.39 14.78 3.01
C ILE A 36 -1.76 16.01 3.66
N ASN A 37 -2.46 17.15 3.66
CA ASN A 37 -1.94 18.42 4.17
C ASN A 37 -1.83 18.43 5.69
N ALA A 38 -2.80 17.83 6.38
CA ALA A 38 -2.71 17.64 7.83
C ALA A 38 -1.56 16.69 8.18
N THR A 39 -1.46 15.55 7.48
CA THR A 39 -0.42 14.54 7.71
C THR A 39 0.98 15.12 7.51
N ALA A 40 1.22 15.85 6.41
CA ALA A 40 2.52 16.44 6.11
C ALA A 40 2.98 17.53 7.11
N ARG A 41 2.07 18.06 7.93
CA ARG A 41 2.35 19.15 8.89
C ARG A 41 2.30 18.69 10.34
N ALA A 42 1.71 17.53 10.62
CA ALA A 42 1.56 17.00 11.96
C ALA A 42 2.84 16.32 12.44
N ALA A 43 3.04 16.31 13.76
CA ALA A 43 3.99 15.38 14.36
C ALA A 43 3.37 13.98 14.36
N ILE A 44 4.15 12.97 13.96
CA ILE A 44 3.71 11.57 13.93
C ILE A 44 3.20 11.14 15.31
N ASN A 45 1.95 10.69 15.36
CA ASN A 45 1.37 10.04 16.53
C ASN A 45 1.79 8.56 16.56
N PRO A 46 2.52 8.11 17.59
CA PRO A 46 3.04 6.75 17.64
C PRO A 46 1.94 5.68 17.76
N GLU A 47 0.79 5.98 18.36
CA GLU A 47 -0.32 5.03 18.50
C GLU A 47 -1.01 4.80 17.15
N VAL A 48 -1.26 5.89 16.44
CA VAL A 48 -1.86 5.86 15.09
C VAL A 48 -0.92 5.18 14.10
N LEU A 49 0.37 5.51 14.14
CA LEU A 49 1.40 4.84 13.33
C LEU A 49 1.42 3.32 13.61
N ALA A 50 1.35 2.94 14.89
CA ALA A 50 1.30 1.53 15.28
C ALA A 50 0.04 0.84 14.75
N ALA A 51 -1.12 1.52 14.75
CA ALA A 51 -2.35 0.99 14.18
C ALA A 51 -2.21 0.70 12.68
N GLY A 52 -1.66 1.65 11.90
CA GLY A 52 -1.41 1.46 10.47
C GLY A 52 -0.42 0.34 10.16
N LYS A 53 0.70 0.28 10.89
CA LYS A 53 1.69 -0.81 10.80
C LYS A 53 1.07 -2.17 11.15
N HIS A 54 0.23 -2.21 12.20
CA HIS A 54 -0.45 -3.42 12.61
C HIS A 54 -1.44 -3.90 11.55
N PHE A 55 -2.22 -2.98 10.96
CA PHE A 55 -3.17 -3.30 9.89
C PHE A 55 -2.46 -3.87 8.65
N LEU A 56 -1.37 -3.26 8.20
CA LEU A 56 -0.54 -3.82 7.11
C LEU A 56 -0.05 -5.23 7.43
N LYS A 57 0.36 -5.48 8.68
CA LYS A 57 0.80 -6.80 9.13
C LYS A 57 -0.33 -7.82 9.14
N GLN A 58 -1.59 -7.42 9.36
CA GLN A 58 -2.73 -8.32 9.24
C GLN A 58 -3.01 -8.70 7.79
N LEU A 59 -2.82 -7.75 6.86
CA LEU A 59 -3.00 -7.97 5.42
C LEU A 59 -1.80 -8.65 4.75
N ASN A 60 -0.76 -8.97 5.51
CA ASN A 60 0.56 -9.31 4.99
C ASN A 60 0.54 -10.54 4.05
N SER A 61 -0.20 -11.60 4.42
CA SER A 61 -0.34 -12.79 3.57
C SER A 61 -1.14 -12.50 2.30
N GLY A 62 -2.25 -11.77 2.39
CA GLY A 62 -3.08 -11.42 1.22
C GLY A 62 -2.36 -10.47 0.26
N LEU A 63 -1.63 -9.49 0.78
CA LEU A 63 -0.78 -8.60 -0.02
C LEU A 63 0.39 -9.35 -0.64
N TYR A 64 1.01 -10.27 0.09
CA TYR A 64 2.05 -11.14 -0.46
C TYR A 64 1.49 -12.04 -1.56
N ASP A 65 0.34 -12.68 -1.37
CA ASP A 65 -0.22 -13.57 -2.39
C ASP A 65 -0.61 -12.80 -3.65
N LEU A 66 -1.23 -11.64 -3.48
CA LEU A 66 -1.59 -10.76 -4.60
C LEU A 66 -0.35 -10.28 -5.36
N MET A 67 0.68 -9.83 -4.65
CA MET A 67 1.83 -9.18 -5.27
C MET A 67 2.93 -10.14 -5.68
N CYS A 68 3.14 -11.24 -4.94
CA CYS A 68 4.33 -12.07 -4.99
C CYS A 68 4.10 -13.53 -5.44
N ASN A 69 2.87 -14.03 -5.41
CA ASN A 69 2.56 -15.38 -5.91
C ASN A 69 2.49 -15.37 -7.44
N PRO A 70 2.97 -16.42 -8.11
CA PRO A 70 4.04 -16.30 -9.13
C PRO A 70 4.02 -14.94 -9.86
N LEU A 71 4.46 -13.90 -9.15
CA LEU A 71 4.59 -12.48 -9.51
C LEU A 71 3.96 -12.06 -10.84
N GLY A 72 2.62 -11.99 -10.88
CA GLY A 72 1.87 -11.35 -11.97
C GLY A 72 0.98 -12.25 -12.84
N SER A 73 0.70 -13.50 -12.45
CA SER A 73 -0.20 -14.37 -13.23
C SER A 73 -1.62 -13.80 -13.46
N ASP A 74 -2.00 -12.77 -12.70
CA ASP A 74 -3.11 -11.89 -13.04
C ASP A 74 -2.62 -10.69 -13.88
N PRO A 75 -3.23 -10.42 -15.06
CA PRO A 75 -2.83 -9.35 -15.97
C PRO A 75 -2.82 -7.94 -15.37
N GLU A 76 -3.53 -7.66 -14.28
CA GLU A 76 -3.50 -6.35 -13.63
C GLU A 76 -2.27 -6.20 -12.74
N THR A 77 -1.92 -7.23 -11.98
CA THR A 77 -0.71 -7.27 -11.15
C THR A 77 0.57 -7.24 -12.00
N GLU A 78 0.58 -7.93 -13.14
CA GLU A 78 1.63 -7.85 -14.16
C GLU A 78 1.83 -6.40 -14.65
N LYS A 79 0.74 -5.69 -14.96
CA LYS A 79 0.80 -4.27 -15.36
C LYS A 79 1.31 -3.37 -14.25
N VAL A 80 0.94 -3.61 -12.99
CA VAL A 80 1.47 -2.85 -11.86
C VAL A 80 2.99 -2.97 -11.86
N LEU A 81 3.52 -4.18 -11.97
CA LEU A 81 4.97 -4.42 -11.97
C LEU A 81 5.65 -3.75 -13.17
N ASP A 82 5.09 -3.86 -14.38
CA ASP A 82 5.60 -3.19 -15.57
C ASP A 82 5.65 -1.67 -15.41
N GLU A 83 4.61 -1.06 -14.84
CA GLU A 83 4.59 0.38 -14.59
C GLU A 83 5.61 0.78 -13.52
N VAL A 84 5.83 -0.04 -12.49
CA VAL A 84 6.91 0.20 -11.51
C VAL A 84 8.29 0.12 -12.17
N ILE A 85 8.53 -0.87 -13.03
CA ILE A 85 9.80 -1.02 -13.77
C ILE A 85 10.04 0.21 -14.67
N ASN A 86 8.98 0.71 -15.31
CA ASN A 86 9.02 1.93 -16.11
C ASN A 86 9.00 3.23 -15.29
N GLN A 87 9.18 3.14 -13.96
CA GLN A 87 9.20 4.27 -13.02
C GLN A 87 7.91 5.11 -13.00
N ASN A 88 6.81 4.54 -13.48
CA ASN A 88 5.50 5.17 -13.52
C ASN A 88 4.68 4.81 -12.27
N TYR A 89 5.20 5.20 -11.10
CA TYR A 89 4.66 4.82 -9.80
C TYR A 89 3.22 5.30 -9.58
N THR A 90 2.86 6.46 -10.14
CA THR A 90 1.49 6.97 -10.08
C THR A 90 0.52 6.02 -10.76
N LYS A 91 0.84 5.59 -11.99
CA LYS A 91 0.00 4.65 -12.73
C LYS A 91 -0.01 3.28 -12.09
N ALA A 92 1.14 2.80 -11.59
CA ALA A 92 1.22 1.54 -10.86
C ALA A 92 0.28 1.52 -9.65
N ALA A 93 0.31 2.56 -8.81
CA ALA A 93 -0.57 2.65 -7.64
C ALA A 93 -2.05 2.83 -8.04
N GLY A 94 -2.32 3.56 -9.12
CA GLY A 94 -3.68 3.76 -9.64
C GLY A 94 -4.31 2.48 -10.22
N ILE A 95 -3.49 1.56 -10.73
CA ILE A 95 -3.93 0.22 -11.14
C ILE A 95 -4.08 -0.68 -9.91
N LEU A 96 -3.16 -0.62 -8.95
CA LEU A 96 -3.18 -1.50 -7.78
C LEU A 96 -4.34 -1.21 -6.81
N ALA A 97 -4.71 0.07 -6.62
CA ALA A 97 -5.79 0.45 -5.72
C ALA A 97 -7.13 -0.27 -6.00
N PRO A 98 -7.70 -0.26 -7.23
CA PRO A 98 -8.94 -0.98 -7.52
C PRO A 98 -8.82 -2.51 -7.40
N VAL A 99 -7.64 -3.07 -7.65
CA VAL A 99 -7.36 -4.49 -7.42
C VAL A 99 -7.45 -4.82 -5.94
N LEU A 100 -6.90 -3.96 -5.06
CA LEU A 100 -6.98 -4.14 -3.61
C LEU A 100 -8.42 -3.98 -3.08
N VAL A 101 -9.20 -3.05 -3.62
CA VAL A 101 -10.64 -2.93 -3.29
C VAL A 101 -11.37 -4.23 -3.64
N SER A 102 -11.15 -4.74 -4.86
CA SER A 102 -11.91 -5.89 -5.38
C SER A 102 -11.42 -7.22 -4.80
N GLY A 103 -10.11 -7.39 -4.62
CA GLY A 103 -9.48 -8.63 -4.19
C GLY A 103 -9.46 -8.80 -2.67
N LEU A 104 -9.32 -7.72 -1.90
CA LEU A 104 -9.23 -7.76 -0.44
C LEU A 104 -10.42 -7.09 0.27
N GLY A 105 -11.39 -6.55 -0.48
CA GLY A 105 -12.58 -5.92 0.09
C GLY A 105 -12.29 -4.61 0.85
N LEU A 106 -11.16 -3.97 0.54
CA LEU A 106 -10.72 -2.77 1.25
C LEU A 106 -11.55 -1.55 0.85
N ALA A 107 -11.77 -0.63 1.80
CA ALA A 107 -12.35 0.66 1.49
C ALA A 107 -11.41 1.45 0.53
N PRO A 108 -11.96 2.27 -0.39
CA PRO A 108 -11.15 2.98 -1.39
C PRO A 108 -9.96 3.77 -0.83
N ALA A 109 -10.16 4.54 0.25
CA ALA A 109 -9.08 5.29 0.89
C ALA A 109 -7.94 4.40 1.40
N ILE A 110 -8.30 3.30 2.08
CA ILE A 110 -7.35 2.31 2.62
C ILE A 110 -6.60 1.63 1.47
N ALA A 111 -7.32 1.21 0.43
CA ALA A 111 -6.73 0.58 -0.75
C ALA A 111 -5.73 1.49 -1.45
N THR A 112 -6.04 2.79 -1.59
CA THR A 112 -5.12 3.77 -2.20
C THR A 112 -3.85 3.93 -1.37
N LEU A 113 -3.95 4.09 -0.04
CA LEU A 113 -2.77 4.23 0.83
C LEU A 113 -1.88 3.00 0.76
N ILE A 114 -2.48 1.81 0.79
CA ILE A 114 -1.74 0.54 0.69
C ILE A 114 -1.11 0.39 -0.71
N ALA A 115 -1.83 0.72 -1.78
CA ALA A 115 -1.28 0.68 -3.13
C ALA A 115 -0.04 1.57 -3.27
N THR A 116 -0.12 2.81 -2.78
CA THR A 116 1.02 3.74 -2.75
C THR A 116 2.18 3.18 -1.94
N LEU A 117 1.93 2.65 -0.74
CA LEU A 117 2.96 2.05 0.12
C LEU A 117 3.65 0.87 -0.55
N VAL A 118 2.89 -0.04 -1.15
CA VAL A 118 3.42 -1.24 -1.83
C VAL A 118 4.28 -0.82 -3.02
N VAL A 119 3.78 0.07 -3.88
CA VAL A 119 4.53 0.59 -5.04
C VAL A 119 5.81 1.28 -4.59
N LYS A 120 5.76 2.11 -3.55
CA LYS A 120 6.93 2.81 -3.01
C LYS A 120 7.98 1.84 -2.48
N LYS A 121 7.56 0.80 -1.76
CA LYS A 121 8.46 -0.26 -1.29
C LYS A 121 9.10 -0.98 -2.48
N ILE A 122 8.31 -1.44 -3.46
CA ILE A 122 8.82 -2.13 -4.67
C ILE A 122 9.79 -1.23 -5.44
N ALA A 123 9.50 0.05 -5.62
CA ALA A 123 10.39 0.99 -6.29
C ALA A 123 11.76 1.12 -5.57
N LYS A 124 11.76 1.08 -4.24
CA LYS A 124 12.98 1.26 -3.42
C LYS A 124 13.89 0.02 -3.38
N ALA A 125 13.31 -1.17 -3.32
CA ALA A 125 14.07 -2.41 -3.12
C ALA A 125 14.02 -3.38 -4.31
N GLY A 126 13.15 -3.16 -5.30
CA GLY A 126 12.88 -4.09 -6.40
C GLY A 126 11.94 -5.22 -6.00
N SER A 127 11.10 -5.67 -6.94
CA SER A 127 10.06 -6.68 -6.70
C SER A 127 10.61 -8.03 -6.23
N GLU A 128 11.68 -8.53 -6.86
CA GLU A 128 12.27 -9.82 -6.50
C GLU A 128 12.88 -9.82 -5.09
N ALA A 129 13.58 -8.75 -4.72
CA ALA A 129 14.21 -8.64 -3.41
C ALA A 129 13.16 -8.46 -2.31
N ILE A 130 12.12 -7.67 -2.58
CA ILE A 130 10.99 -7.54 -1.67
C ILE A 130 10.27 -8.86 -1.50
N CYS A 131 9.90 -9.56 -2.58
CA CYS A 131 9.15 -10.80 -2.44
C CYS A 131 9.95 -11.90 -1.75
N LYS A 132 11.28 -11.97 -1.98
CA LYS A 132 12.14 -12.89 -1.22
C LYS A 132 12.18 -12.55 0.27
N SER A 133 12.39 -11.27 0.59
CA SER A 133 12.43 -10.80 1.99
C SER A 133 11.07 -10.97 2.67
N TRP A 134 9.99 -10.63 1.98
CA TRP A 134 8.61 -10.68 2.46
C TRP A 134 8.19 -12.12 2.75
N LYS A 135 8.50 -13.07 1.85
CA LYS A 135 8.28 -14.50 2.05
C LYS A 135 8.90 -15.01 3.35
N ALA A 136 10.12 -14.56 3.67
CA ALA A 136 10.84 -14.95 4.88
C ALA A 136 10.25 -14.37 6.18
N SER A 137 9.39 -13.34 6.07
CA SER A 137 8.75 -12.66 7.20
C SER A 137 7.29 -13.07 7.43
N LEU A 138 6.70 -13.84 6.51
CA LEU A 138 5.38 -14.42 6.72
C LEU A 138 5.46 -15.45 7.85
N PRO A 139 4.44 -15.54 8.73
CA PRO A 139 4.35 -16.64 9.66
C PRO A 139 4.38 -17.94 8.85
N THR A 140 5.32 -18.83 9.14
CA THR A 140 5.31 -20.18 8.58
C THR A 140 3.99 -20.83 8.98
N GLU A 141 3.17 -21.21 8.00
CA GLU A 141 2.07 -22.14 8.22
C GLU A 141 2.69 -23.44 8.74
N GLU A 142 2.83 -23.56 10.06
CA GLU A 142 3.05 -24.85 10.70
C GLU A 142 1.71 -25.58 10.63
N SER A 143 1.69 -26.61 9.78
CA SER A 143 0.60 -27.57 9.58
C SER A 143 0.35 -28.41 10.83
#